data_AF-A0A959ZVB9-F1
#
_entry.id   AF-A0A959ZVB9-F1
#
_cell.length_a   1.000
_cell.length_b   1.000
_cell.length_c   1.000
_cell.angle_alpha   90.00
_cell.angle_beta   90.00
_cell.angle_gamma   90.00
#
_symmetry.space_group_name_H-M   'P 1'
#
loop_
_entity.id
_entity.type
_entity.pdbx_description
1 polymer ?
#
loop_
_entity_poly.entity_id
_entity_poly.type
_entity_poly.pdbx_seq_one_letter_code
_entity_poly.pdbx_strand_id
1 'polypeptide(L)' 'MSDETSNTTPILDMSGVPLPTARTVRARTSLFKQTMRFLALNLRLLRMVRKGHASR' A
#
# COMPACT_ATOMS: atom_id res chain seq x y z
N MET A 1 -5.86 40.41 8.82
CA MET A 1 -4.93 39.48 9.49
C MET A 1 -5.05 38.19 8.71
N SER A 2 -4.14 37.96 7.77
CA SER A 2 -4.19 36.80 6.87
C SER A 2 -3.12 35.83 7.35
N ASP A 3 -3.54 34.79 8.07
CA ASP A 3 -2.64 33.71 8.49
C ASP A 3 -2.22 32.93 7.25
N GLU A 4 -1.00 33.20 6.79
CA GLU A 4 -0.30 32.42 5.79
C GLU A 4 0.02 31.07 6.41
N THR A 5 -0.81 30.05 6.17
CA THR A 5 -0.43 28.67 6.47
C THR A 5 0.75 28.34 5.55
N SER A 6 1.97 28.53 6.05
CA SER A 6 3.20 28.17 5.36
C SER A 6 3.11 26.69 4.98
N ASN A 7 2.84 26.41 3.71
CA ASN A 7 2.84 25.08 3.11
C ASN A 7 4.29 24.58 3.02
N THR A 8 4.99 24.51 4.15
CA THR A 8 6.31 23.93 4.26
C THR A 8 6.14 22.43 4.23
N THR A 9 6.07 21.88 3.02
CA THR A 9 6.31 20.45 2.83
C THR A 9 7.71 20.17 3.38
N PRO A 10 7.86 19.26 4.37
CA PRO A 10 9.19 18.91 4.83
C PRO A 10 9.96 18.32 3.66
N ILE A 11 11.06 18.97 3.28
CA ILE A 11 11.95 18.48 2.23
C ILE A 11 12.63 17.24 2.80
N LEU A 12 12.11 16.07 2.43
CA LEU A 12 12.70 14.79 2.81
C LEU A 12 14.02 14.63 2.05
N ASP A 13 15.15 14.66 2.78
CA ASP A 13 16.46 14.35 2.21
C ASP A 13 16.49 12.89 1.75
N MET A 14 16.65 12.70 0.44
CA MET A 14 16.66 11.37 -0.21
C MET A 14 18.07 10.85 -0.47
N SER A 15 19.12 11.60 -0.11
CA SER A 15 20.52 11.27 -0.44
C SER A 15 21.03 9.97 0.18
N GLY A 16 20.50 9.56 1.34
CA GLY A 16 20.86 8.33 2.04
C GLY A 16 19.93 7.14 1.81
N VAL A 17 18.87 7.29 1.02
CA VAL A 17 17.87 6.24 0.85
C VAL A 17 18.35 5.23 -0.19
N PRO A 18 18.40 3.92 0.12
CA PRO A 18 18.84 2.93 -0.85
C PRO A 18 17.93 2.97 -2.08
N LEU A 19 18.53 3.16 -3.26
CA LEU A 19 17.77 3.14 -4.50
C LEU A 19 17.06 1.79 -4.66
N PRO A 20 15.81 1.79 -5.14
CA PRO A 20 15.12 0.55 -5.41
C PRO A 20 15.90 -0.26 -6.46
N THR A 21 16.31 -1.47 -6.11
CA THR A 21 16.97 -2.37 -7.05
C THR A 21 16.01 -2.74 -8.19
N ALA A 22 16.55 -3.10 -9.37
CA ALA A 22 15.74 -3.55 -10.50
C ALA A 22 14.82 -4.72 -10.13
N ARG A 23 15.24 -5.58 -9.20
CA ARG A 23 14.42 -6.67 -8.63
C ARG A 23 13.21 -6.13 -7.87
N THR A 24 13.39 -5.08 -7.05
CA THR A 24 12.30 -4.42 -6.31
C THR A 24 11.30 -3.77 -7.27
N VAL A 25 11.79 -3.07 -8.30
CA VAL A 25 10.93 -2.42 -9.31
C VAL A 25 10.11 -3.48 -10.07
N ARG A 26 10.77 -4.52 -10.59
CA ARG A 26 10.11 -5.62 -11.32
C ARG A 26 9.14 -6.40 -10.45
N ALA A 27 9.38 -6.45 -9.14
CA ALA A 27 8.45 -7.07 -8.20
C ALA A 27 7.17 -6.26 -8.00
N ARG A 28 7.24 -4.92 -8.07
CA ARG A 28 6.10 -4.02 -7.95
C ARG A 28 5.25 -4.00 -9.22
N THR A 29 5.84 -4.15 -10.40
CA THR A 29 5.12 -4.12 -11.69
C THR A 29 4.52 -5.46 -12.13
N SER A 30 4.80 -6.55 -11.41
CA SER A 30 4.28 -7.88 -11.75
C SER A 30 2.78 -7.99 -11.47
N LEU A 31 1.97 -7.94 -12.54
CA LEU A 31 0.52 -8.09 -12.48
C LEU A 31 0.10 -9.42 -11.83
N PHE A 32 0.77 -10.51 -12.16
CA PHE A 32 0.49 -11.81 -11.53
C PHE A 32 0.58 -11.76 -9.99
N LYS A 33 1.65 -11.13 -9.45
CA LYS A 33 1.81 -10.97 -7.99
C LYS A 33 0.77 -10.03 -7.39
N GLN A 34 0.37 -8.98 -8.11
CA GLN A 34 -0.69 -8.08 -7.66
C GLN A 34 -2.04 -8.81 -7.60
N THR A 35 -2.39 -9.57 -8.64
CA THR A 35 -3.65 -10.33 -8.69
C THR A 35 -3.74 -11.38 -7.58
N MET A 36 -2.66 -12.13 -7.33
CA MET A 36 -2.65 -13.11 -6.24
C MET A 36 -2.84 -12.46 -4.86
N ARG A 37 -2.17 -11.32 -4.61
CA ARG A 37 -2.33 -10.57 -3.36
C ARG A 37 -3.75 -10.02 -3.22
N PHE A 38 -4.30 -9.44 -4.27
CA PHE A 38 -5.67 -8.95 -4.30
C PHE A 38 -6.65 -10.07 -3.96
N LEU A 39 -6.55 -11.21 -4.65
CA LEU A 39 -7.45 -12.33 -4.43
C LEU A 39 -7.35 -12.88 -2.99
N ALA A 40 -6.14 -13.02 -2.45
CA ALA A 40 -5.91 -13.50 -1.08
C ALA A 40 -6.55 -12.58 -0.03
N LEU A 41 -6.43 -11.26 -0.19
CA LEU A 41 -7.05 -10.29 0.72
C LEU A 41 -8.58 -10.35 0.64
N ASN A 42 -9.14 -10.37 -0.57
CA ASN A 42 -10.59 -10.46 -0.77
C ASN A 42 -11.16 -11.76 -0.21
N LEU A 43 -10.49 -12.91 -0.42
CA LEU A 43 -10.87 -14.19 0.16
C LEU A 43 -10.84 -14.16 1.70
N ARG A 44 -9.84 -13.49 2.29
CA ARG A 44 -9.77 -13.33 3.75
C ARG A 44 -10.94 -12.50 4.29
N LEU A 45 -11.30 -11.41 3.61
CA LEU A 45 -12.46 -10.60 3.96
C LEU A 45 -13.76 -11.40 3.82
N LEU A 46 -13.96 -12.08 2.69
CA LEU A 46 -15.11 -12.97 2.45
C LEU A 46 -15.24 -14.03 3.55
N ARG A 47 -14.12 -14.65 3.97
CA ARG A 47 -14.13 -15.62 5.09
C ARG A 47 -14.54 -14.98 6.41
N MET A 48 -14.07 -13.78 6.70
CA MET A 48 -14.45 -13.05 7.93
C MET A 48 -15.94 -12.71 7.92
N VAL A 49 -16.47 -12.20 6.80
CA VAL A 49 -17.90 -11.89 6.63
C VAL A 49 -18.76 -13.15 6.75
N ARG A 50 -18.39 -14.22 6.03
CA ARG A 50 -19.11 -15.50 6.10
C ARG A 50 -19.12 -16.07 7.51
N LYS A 51 -18.01 -16.00 8.23
CA LYS A 51 -17.92 -16.45 9.63
C LYS A 51 -18.81 -15.61 10.54
N GLY A 52 -18.87 -14.29 10.34
CA GLY A 52 -19.76 -13.40 11.07
C GLY A 52 -21.24 -13.70 10.84
N HIS A 53 -21.63 -14.04 9.61
CA HIS A 53 -23.02 -14.36 9.27
C HIS A 53 -23.44 -15.78 9.69
N ALA A 54 -22.51 -16.74 9.70
CA ALA A 54 -22.77 -18.13 10.12
C ALA A 54 -22.76 -18.33 11.64
N SER A 55 -22.38 -17.31 12.41
CA SER A 55 -22.31 -17.34 13.88
C SER A 55 -23.48 -16.60 14.54
N ARG A 56 -24.49 -16.18 13.77
CA ARG A 56 -25.77 -15.65 14.26
C ARG A 56 -26.84 -16.72 14.10
#